data_AF-A0A9X1LBC4-F1
#
_entry.id   AF-A0A9X1LBC4-F1
#
_cell.length_a   1.000
_cell.length_b   1.000
_cell.length_c   1.000
_cell.angle_alpha   90.00
_cell.angle_beta   90.00
_cell.angle_gamma   90.00
#
_symmetry.space_group_name_H-M   'P 1'
#
loop_
_entity.id
_entity.type
_entity.pdbx_description
1 polymer ?
#
loop_
_entity_poly.entity_id
_entity_poly.type
_entity_poly.pdbx_seq_one_letter_code
_entity_poly.pdbx_strand_id
1 'polypeptide(L)'
;MILHLIATGEGPTDIGISQNSLEVSNGEDFLQGPMYALIIKLLENCLPEWNQGQDFTHTFIYRKELGQRARASKVRLPSKDKAVKGHLEHAKRAAALAEFTKENFPETWANSLSVYFHDCDGTRSELDREPDMQANRVKAVLSGFKAVGYKHGVAMIPKPTSESWIICSVKKNPYCHCQNLEMDLSGNDRSAERAPKVVLGNAINNQDYSREDLSTLIAEIDVNRLEDMPSFSQLKSNIIAVVKNACGEVRN
;
A
#
# COMPACT_ATOMS: atom_id res chain seq x y z
N MET A 1 -19.99 0.12 -6.25
CA MET A 1 -19.78 -0.68 -5.04
C MET A 1 -18.35 -1.18 -5.02
N ILE A 2 -17.74 -1.37 -3.85
CA ILE A 2 -16.49 -2.14 -3.72
C ILE A 2 -16.84 -3.50 -3.12
N LEU A 3 -16.40 -4.58 -3.78
CA LEU A 3 -16.74 -5.97 -3.44
C LEU A 3 -15.51 -6.81 -3.07
N HIS A 4 -14.37 -6.51 -3.69
CA HIS A 4 -13.16 -7.32 -3.55
C HIS A 4 -11.97 -6.41 -3.22
N LEU A 5 -11.14 -6.84 -2.27
CA LEU A 5 -9.90 -6.19 -1.88
C LEU A 5 -8.74 -7.16 -2.11
N ILE A 6 -8.00 -6.92 -3.19
CA ILE A 6 -6.87 -7.74 -3.61
C ILE A 6 -5.59 -6.99 -3.26
N ALA A 7 -4.70 -7.57 -2.45
CA ALA A 7 -3.45 -6.92 -2.08
C ALA A 7 -2.22 -7.80 -2.31
N THR A 8 -1.08 -7.14 -2.51
CA THR A 8 0.26 -7.75 -2.53
C THR A 8 1.21 -6.89 -1.70
N GLY A 9 2.18 -7.49 -1.02
CA GLY A 9 3.10 -6.78 -0.12
C GLY A 9 4.31 -7.61 0.33
N GLU A 10 5.01 -7.17 1.38
CA GLU A 10 6.35 -7.69 1.75
C GLU A 10 6.33 -8.71 2.89
N GLY A 11 5.56 -8.48 3.96
CA GLY A 11 5.58 -9.34 5.13
C GLY A 11 4.40 -9.19 6.10
N PRO A 12 4.44 -9.92 7.23
CA PRO A 12 3.35 -9.95 8.21
C PRO A 12 3.13 -8.62 8.92
N THR A 13 4.17 -7.82 9.11
CA THR A 13 4.10 -6.47 9.70
C THR A 13 3.69 -5.40 8.70
N ASP A 14 3.40 -5.78 7.45
CA ASP A 14 2.96 -4.87 6.39
C ASP A 14 1.53 -5.23 5.95
N ILE A 15 1.37 -5.79 4.75
CA ILE A 15 0.08 -6.23 4.20
C ILE A 15 -0.40 -7.53 4.84
N GLY A 16 0.50 -8.40 5.28
CA GLY A 16 0.15 -9.70 5.86
C GLY A 16 0.74 -10.88 5.09
N ILE A 17 0.31 -12.09 5.46
CA ILE A 17 0.83 -13.35 4.93
C ILE A 17 -0.29 -14.39 4.71
N SER A 18 0.01 -15.38 3.89
CA SER A 18 -0.82 -16.58 3.73
C SER A 18 -0.59 -17.54 4.90
N GLN A 19 -1.65 -17.96 5.60
CA GLN A 19 -1.58 -18.89 6.73
C GLN A 19 -1.28 -20.33 6.29
N ASN A 20 -1.78 -20.71 5.11
CA ASN A 20 -1.63 -22.06 4.56
C ASN A 20 -0.44 -22.18 3.59
N SER A 21 0.46 -21.17 3.57
CA SER A 21 1.62 -21.10 2.66
C SER A 21 1.28 -21.17 1.18
N LEU A 22 0.01 -20.95 0.79
CA LEU A 22 -0.37 -20.84 -0.61
C LEU A 22 0.11 -19.51 -1.20
N GLU A 23 0.35 -19.55 -2.51
CA GLU A 23 0.77 -18.40 -3.31
C GLU A 23 -0.31 -17.31 -3.44
N VAL A 24 -1.58 -17.72 -3.30
CA VAL A 24 -2.76 -16.86 -3.20
C VAL A 24 -3.60 -17.34 -2.03
N SER A 25 -3.99 -16.45 -1.13
CA SER A 25 -4.87 -16.75 0.00
C SER A 25 -6.09 -15.84 0.02
N ASN A 26 -7.19 -16.34 0.57
CA ASN A 26 -8.47 -15.63 0.63
C ASN A 26 -9.10 -15.77 2.01
N GLY A 27 -9.88 -14.77 2.42
CA GLY A 27 -10.66 -14.83 3.67
C GLY A 27 -9.78 -15.18 4.87
N GLU A 28 -10.16 -16.23 5.60
CA GLU A 28 -9.45 -16.69 6.81
C GLU A 28 -8.02 -17.17 6.54
N ASP A 29 -7.72 -17.67 5.33
CA ASP A 29 -6.36 -18.08 4.96
C ASP A 29 -5.40 -16.89 4.79
N PHE A 30 -5.93 -15.66 4.73
CA PHE A 30 -5.14 -14.44 4.66
C PHE A 30 -5.04 -13.79 6.05
N LEU A 31 -3.87 -13.96 6.67
CA LEU A 31 -3.55 -13.25 7.90
C LEU A 31 -3.20 -11.80 7.58
N GLN A 32 -4.20 -10.93 7.75
CA GLN A 32 -4.09 -9.50 7.46
C GLN A 32 -3.06 -8.81 8.36
N GLY A 33 -2.21 -8.00 7.74
CA GLY A 33 -1.24 -7.14 8.41
C GLY A 33 -1.78 -5.73 8.66
N PRO A 34 -1.04 -4.91 9.44
CA PRO A 34 -1.46 -3.57 9.84
C PRO A 34 -1.70 -2.63 8.65
N MET A 35 -0.91 -2.73 7.58
CA MET A 35 -1.12 -1.90 6.38
C MET A 35 -2.35 -2.31 5.59
N TYR A 36 -2.73 -3.58 5.63
CA TYR A 36 -4.01 -4.00 5.05
C TYR A 36 -5.20 -3.48 5.86
N ALA A 37 -5.11 -3.55 7.20
CA ALA A 37 -6.10 -2.94 8.09
C ALA A 37 -6.22 -1.41 7.87
N LEU A 38 -5.11 -0.72 7.59
CA LEU A 38 -5.11 0.71 7.27
C LEU A 38 -5.89 1.03 5.98
N ILE A 39 -5.79 0.17 4.96
CA ILE A 39 -6.58 0.29 3.73
C ILE A 39 -8.08 0.14 4.04
N ILE A 40 -8.46 -0.87 4.82
CA ILE A 40 -9.86 -1.09 5.23
C ILE A 40 -10.38 0.15 5.95
N LYS A 41 -9.62 0.66 6.93
CA LYS A 41 -10.00 1.87 7.68
C LYS A 41 -10.16 3.10 6.77
N LEU A 42 -9.28 3.28 5.78
CA LEU A 42 -9.41 4.35 4.79
C LEU A 42 -10.67 4.20 3.93
N LEU A 43 -11.01 2.97 3.53
CA LEU A 43 -12.23 2.68 2.79
C LEU A 43 -13.47 2.99 3.63
N GLU A 44 -13.54 2.51 4.87
CA GLU A 44 -14.65 2.79 5.78
C GLU A 44 -14.90 4.29 5.98
N ASN A 45 -13.83 5.10 5.96
CA ASN A 45 -13.91 6.55 6.08
C ASN A 45 -14.48 7.25 4.83
N CYS A 46 -14.29 6.68 3.63
CA CYS A 46 -14.70 7.35 2.38
C CYS A 46 -15.79 6.63 1.59
N LEU A 47 -16.17 5.41 1.99
CA LEU A 47 -17.24 4.65 1.36
C LEU A 47 -18.61 5.32 1.60
N PRO A 48 -19.46 5.39 0.56
CA PRO A 48 -20.84 5.85 0.69
C PRO A 48 -21.61 5.02 1.73
N GLU A 49 -22.62 5.62 2.37
CA GLU A 49 -23.39 4.97 3.43
C GLU A 49 -23.97 3.61 3.01
N TRP A 50 -24.43 3.47 1.77
CA TRP A 50 -24.99 2.21 1.26
C TRP A 50 -23.95 1.11 1.02
N ASN A 51 -22.65 1.43 1.01
CA ASN A 51 -21.55 0.45 0.90
C ASN A 51 -20.88 0.21 2.27
N GLN A 52 -21.30 0.89 3.33
CA GLN A 52 -20.74 0.69 4.67
C GLN A 52 -21.21 -0.63 5.27
N GLY A 53 -20.35 -1.25 6.08
CA GLY A 53 -20.64 -2.54 6.74
C GLY A 53 -20.75 -3.73 5.79
N GLN A 54 -20.44 -3.54 4.50
CA GLN A 54 -20.36 -4.64 3.56
C GLN A 54 -19.02 -5.35 3.68
N ASP A 55 -19.05 -6.67 3.87
CA ASP A 55 -17.85 -7.49 3.88
C ASP A 55 -17.22 -7.53 2.47
N PHE A 56 -15.92 -7.27 2.42
CA PHE A 56 -15.14 -7.44 1.20
C PHE A 56 -14.66 -8.88 1.10
N THR A 57 -14.60 -9.41 -0.12
CA THR A 57 -13.73 -10.57 -0.33
C THR A 57 -12.29 -10.12 -0.23
N HIS A 58 -11.56 -10.65 0.76
CA HIS A 58 -10.15 -10.36 0.97
C HIS A 58 -9.29 -11.38 0.23
N THR A 59 -8.41 -10.91 -0.64
CA THR A 59 -7.47 -11.74 -1.38
C THR A 59 -6.05 -11.19 -1.23
N PHE A 60 -5.11 -12.07 -0.89
CA PHE A 60 -3.69 -11.77 -0.89
C PHE A 60 -2.97 -12.58 -1.95
N ILE A 61 -2.14 -11.91 -2.74
CA ILE A 61 -1.22 -12.56 -3.69
C ILE A 61 0.21 -12.33 -3.25
N TYR A 62 0.91 -13.44 -3.00
CA TYR A 62 2.28 -13.39 -2.55
C TYR A 62 3.19 -12.82 -3.65
N ARG A 63 4.16 -12.00 -3.24
CA ARG A 63 5.08 -11.29 -4.16
C ARG A 63 5.79 -12.23 -5.14
N LYS A 64 6.16 -13.44 -4.68
CA LYS A 64 6.82 -14.43 -5.55
C LYS A 64 5.90 -14.86 -6.69
N GLU A 65 4.65 -15.15 -6.40
CA GLU A 65 3.65 -15.54 -7.40
C GLU A 65 3.33 -14.38 -8.34
N LEU A 66 3.12 -13.18 -7.80
CA LEU A 66 2.93 -11.99 -8.62
C LEU A 66 4.14 -11.73 -9.55
N GLY A 67 5.35 -11.98 -9.06
CA GLY A 67 6.57 -11.89 -9.84
C GLY A 67 6.64 -12.93 -10.98
N GLN A 68 6.15 -14.15 -10.76
CA GLN A 68 6.05 -15.18 -11.80
C GLN A 68 5.04 -14.76 -12.88
N ARG A 69 3.85 -14.31 -12.46
CA ARG A 69 2.82 -13.76 -13.36
C ARG A 69 3.33 -12.57 -14.17
N ALA A 70 4.05 -11.65 -13.53
CA ALA A 70 4.63 -10.49 -14.19
C ALA A 70 5.67 -10.85 -15.28
N ARG A 71 6.35 -11.99 -15.15
CA ARG A 71 7.27 -12.51 -16.19
C ARG A 71 6.52 -13.18 -17.33
N ALA A 72 5.40 -13.84 -17.04
CA ALA A 72 4.55 -14.50 -18.01
C ALA A 72 3.62 -13.52 -18.76
N SER A 73 3.34 -12.36 -18.17
CA SER A 73 2.45 -11.34 -18.73
C SER A 73 2.92 -10.86 -20.11
N LYS A 74 1.95 -10.73 -21.02
CA LYS A 74 2.16 -10.20 -22.39
C LYS A 74 1.90 -8.69 -22.48
N VAL A 75 1.57 -8.05 -21.36
CA VAL A 75 1.26 -6.61 -21.31
C VAL A 75 2.48 -5.81 -21.74
N ARG A 76 2.28 -4.94 -22.73
CA ARG A 76 3.30 -4.01 -23.20
C ARG A 76 3.20 -2.70 -22.41
N LEU A 77 4.26 -2.36 -21.69
CA LEU A 77 4.32 -1.12 -20.94
C LEU A 77 4.80 0.03 -21.83
N PRO A 78 4.21 1.23 -21.72
CA PRO A 78 4.69 2.41 -22.45
C PRO A 78 6.12 2.76 -22.01
N SER A 79 7.08 2.69 -22.94
CA SER A 79 8.52 2.76 -22.61
C SER A 79 9.14 4.16 -22.67
N LYS A 80 8.35 5.21 -22.94
CA LYS A 80 8.89 6.56 -23.18
C LYS A 80 9.18 7.35 -21.91
N ASP A 81 8.59 6.95 -20.78
CA ASP A 81 8.75 7.67 -19.52
C ASP A 81 9.96 7.14 -18.73
N LYS A 82 10.95 8.00 -18.48
CA LYS A 82 12.18 7.61 -17.77
C LYS A 82 11.91 7.13 -16.34
N ALA A 83 10.94 7.73 -15.64
CA ALA A 83 10.56 7.32 -14.28
C ALA A 83 10.03 5.88 -14.29
N VAL A 84 9.13 5.57 -15.23
CA VAL A 84 8.59 4.20 -15.38
C VAL A 84 9.70 3.22 -15.79
N LYS A 85 10.65 3.64 -16.64
CA LYS A 85 11.77 2.80 -17.07
C LYS A 85 12.69 2.40 -15.90
N GLY A 86 12.95 3.32 -14.96
CA GLY A 86 13.74 3.04 -13.75
C GLY A 86 13.06 2.05 -12.80
N HIS A 87 11.73 1.98 -12.85
CA HIS A 87 10.89 1.22 -11.90
C HIS A 87 10.02 0.17 -12.61
N LEU A 88 10.54 -0.39 -13.72
CA LEU A 88 9.76 -1.24 -14.64
C LEU A 88 9.19 -2.49 -13.97
N GLU A 89 9.87 -3.03 -12.95
CA GLU A 89 9.38 -4.19 -12.21
C GLU A 89 8.07 -3.91 -11.48
N HIS A 90 7.91 -2.72 -10.90
CA HIS A 90 6.70 -2.29 -10.22
C HIS A 90 5.55 -2.14 -11.22
N ALA A 91 5.81 -1.56 -12.39
CA ALA A 91 4.83 -1.48 -13.46
C ALA A 91 4.38 -2.87 -13.96
N LYS A 92 5.31 -3.82 -14.14
CA LYS A 92 4.98 -5.19 -14.57
C LYS A 92 4.17 -5.96 -13.54
N ARG A 93 4.54 -5.85 -12.25
CA ARG A 93 3.80 -6.50 -11.17
C ARG A 93 2.41 -5.90 -10.99
N ALA A 94 2.25 -4.58 -11.12
CA ALA A 94 0.94 -3.93 -11.10
C ALA A 94 0.06 -4.36 -12.28
N ALA A 95 0.63 -4.49 -13.48
CA ALA A 95 -0.08 -5.05 -14.63
C ALA A 95 -0.54 -6.50 -14.37
N ALA A 96 0.35 -7.34 -13.84
CA ALA A 96 0.00 -8.72 -13.48
C ALA A 96 -1.06 -8.81 -12.38
N LEU A 97 -1.06 -7.86 -11.43
CA LEU A 97 -2.08 -7.77 -10.38
C LEU A 97 -3.44 -7.41 -10.97
N ALA A 98 -3.47 -6.49 -11.94
CA ALA A 98 -4.67 -6.20 -12.72
C ALA A 98 -5.13 -7.45 -13.51
N GLU A 99 -4.25 -8.11 -14.26
CA GLU A 99 -4.62 -9.34 -14.99
C GLU A 99 -5.20 -10.41 -14.05
N PHE A 100 -4.54 -10.65 -12.90
CA PHE A 100 -5.03 -11.55 -11.87
C PHE A 100 -6.43 -11.17 -11.40
N THR A 101 -6.66 -9.90 -11.05
CA THR A 101 -7.98 -9.47 -10.57
C THR A 101 -9.04 -9.61 -11.68
N LYS A 102 -8.69 -9.46 -12.96
CA LYS A 102 -9.62 -9.63 -14.10
C LYS A 102 -9.96 -11.08 -14.34
N GLU A 103 -8.97 -11.97 -14.20
CA GLU A 103 -9.13 -13.42 -14.34
C GLU A 103 -10.02 -14.00 -13.25
N ASN A 104 -9.86 -13.53 -12.00
CA ASN A 104 -10.55 -14.11 -10.84
C ASN A 104 -11.90 -13.43 -10.55
N PHE A 105 -12.08 -12.18 -10.95
CA PHE A 105 -13.30 -11.40 -10.70
C PHE A 105 -13.78 -10.73 -12.00
N PRO A 106 -14.08 -11.47 -13.08
CA PRO A 106 -14.42 -10.88 -14.38
C PRO A 106 -15.72 -10.07 -14.34
N GLU A 107 -16.75 -10.60 -13.68
CA GLU A 107 -18.08 -9.96 -13.59
C GLU A 107 -18.09 -8.74 -12.66
N THR A 108 -17.21 -8.73 -11.66
CA THR A 108 -17.09 -7.69 -10.63
C THR A 108 -15.80 -6.89 -10.77
N TRP A 109 -15.14 -6.96 -11.93
CA TRP A 109 -13.86 -6.30 -12.22
C TRP A 109 -13.89 -4.79 -11.96
N ALA A 110 -15.03 -4.15 -12.26
CA ALA A 110 -15.25 -2.73 -12.00
C ALA A 110 -15.52 -2.39 -10.52
N ASN A 111 -15.66 -3.41 -9.66
CA ASN A 111 -15.94 -3.30 -8.23
C ASN A 111 -14.84 -3.93 -7.36
N SER A 112 -13.78 -4.43 -7.98
CA SER A 112 -12.57 -4.91 -7.31
C SER A 112 -11.58 -3.76 -7.15
N LEU A 113 -11.02 -3.59 -5.95
CA LEU A 113 -9.89 -2.71 -5.69
C LEU A 113 -8.64 -3.56 -5.52
N SER A 114 -7.60 -3.28 -6.31
CA SER A 114 -6.29 -3.93 -6.13
C SER A 114 -5.26 -2.95 -5.56
N VAL A 115 -4.56 -3.36 -4.50
CA VAL A 115 -3.54 -2.55 -3.83
C VAL A 115 -2.17 -3.18 -4.01
N TYR A 116 -1.27 -2.41 -4.62
CA TYR A 116 0.14 -2.76 -4.73
C TYR A 116 0.92 -2.07 -3.62
N PHE A 117 1.39 -2.83 -2.63
CA PHE A 117 2.25 -2.33 -1.55
C PHE A 117 3.72 -2.62 -1.81
N HIS A 118 4.56 -1.62 -1.55
CA HIS A 118 6.00 -1.77 -1.47
C HIS A 118 6.56 -0.59 -0.69
N ASP A 119 7.43 -0.84 0.28
CA ASP A 119 8.10 0.26 0.97
C ASP A 119 8.99 1.04 0.00
N CYS A 120 9.26 2.31 0.29
CA CYS A 120 10.25 3.10 -0.45
C CYS A 120 11.58 3.14 0.29
N ASP A 121 11.99 1.98 0.83
CA ASP A 121 13.31 1.80 1.39
C ASP A 121 14.36 1.96 0.27
N GLY A 122 15.44 2.63 0.63
CA GLY A 122 16.46 3.07 -0.28
C GLY A 122 17.66 3.52 0.51
N THR A 123 18.85 3.22 0.00
CA THR A 123 20.07 3.78 0.54
C THR A 123 20.07 5.30 0.34
N ARG A 124 20.78 6.02 1.21
CA ARG A 124 20.97 7.47 1.06
C ARG A 124 21.49 7.84 -0.33
N SER A 125 22.39 7.04 -0.90
CA SER A 125 22.93 7.27 -2.25
C SER A 125 21.91 7.03 -3.37
N GLU A 126 20.88 6.21 -3.16
CA GLU A 126 19.77 6.08 -4.11
C GLU A 126 18.83 7.28 -4.00
N LEU A 127 18.51 7.73 -2.79
CA LEU A 127 17.69 8.94 -2.58
C LEU A 127 18.40 10.21 -3.09
N ASP A 128 19.71 10.33 -2.93
CA ASP A 128 20.48 11.46 -3.48
C ASP A 128 20.47 11.47 -5.03
N ARG A 129 20.44 10.28 -5.66
CA ARG A 129 20.37 10.13 -7.12
C ARG A 129 18.96 10.29 -7.66
N GLU A 130 17.95 9.92 -6.87
CA GLU A 130 16.54 9.99 -7.22
C GLU A 130 15.70 10.49 -6.03
N PRO A 131 15.69 11.82 -5.76
CA PRO A 131 14.94 12.38 -4.63
C PRO A 131 13.42 12.10 -4.71
N ASP A 132 12.92 11.96 -5.93
CA ASP A 132 11.52 11.69 -6.26
C ASP A 132 11.21 10.17 -6.38
N MET A 133 12.05 9.29 -5.85
CA MET A 133 11.93 7.83 -6.01
C MET A 133 10.53 7.32 -5.65
N GLN A 134 9.95 7.77 -4.53
CA GLN A 134 8.60 7.36 -4.13
C GLN A 134 7.56 7.73 -5.19
N ALA A 135 7.58 8.97 -5.69
CA ALA A 135 6.65 9.44 -6.72
C ALA A 135 6.86 8.68 -8.05
N ASN A 136 8.10 8.36 -8.40
CA ASN A 136 8.44 7.58 -9.59
C ASN A 136 7.98 6.12 -9.47
N ARG A 137 8.10 5.49 -8.29
CA ARG A 137 7.53 4.16 -8.01
C ARG A 137 6.00 4.17 -8.11
N VAL A 138 5.32 5.15 -7.50
CA VAL A 138 3.87 5.33 -7.64
C VAL A 138 3.48 5.44 -9.11
N LYS A 139 4.16 6.29 -9.87
CA LYS A 139 3.92 6.48 -11.30
C LYS A 139 4.12 5.18 -12.10
N ALA A 140 5.15 4.40 -11.78
CA ALA A 140 5.39 3.11 -12.40
C ALA A 140 4.26 2.11 -12.12
N VAL A 141 3.84 1.96 -10.86
CA VAL A 141 2.71 1.10 -10.48
C VAL A 141 1.44 1.49 -11.23
N LEU A 142 1.07 2.78 -11.20
CA LEU A 142 -0.12 3.27 -11.90
C LEU A 142 -0.03 3.08 -13.42
N SER A 143 1.17 3.19 -14.01
CA SER A 143 1.37 2.89 -15.43
C SER A 143 1.11 1.42 -15.78
N GLY A 144 1.43 0.50 -14.85
CA GLY A 144 1.15 -0.92 -14.96
C GLY A 144 -0.34 -1.21 -15.00
N PHE A 145 -1.09 -0.68 -14.02
CA PHE A 145 -2.55 -0.78 -14.00
C PHE A 145 -3.18 -0.18 -15.26
N LYS A 146 -2.71 1.00 -15.68
CA LYS A 146 -3.19 1.67 -16.89
C LYS A 146 -2.95 0.85 -18.17
N ALA A 147 -1.84 0.11 -18.27
CA ALA A 147 -1.54 -0.72 -19.43
C ALA A 147 -2.54 -1.87 -19.65
N VAL A 148 -3.24 -2.29 -18.60
CA VAL A 148 -4.32 -3.29 -18.65
C VAL A 148 -5.71 -2.63 -18.73
N GLY A 149 -5.77 -1.28 -18.72
CA GLY A 149 -7.02 -0.53 -18.67
C GLY A 149 -7.71 -0.57 -17.32
N TYR A 150 -6.99 -0.93 -16.24
CA TYR A 150 -7.55 -1.04 -14.91
C TYR A 150 -7.55 0.30 -14.17
N LYS A 151 -8.72 0.73 -13.71
CA LYS A 151 -8.93 2.04 -13.04
C LYS A 151 -9.03 1.94 -11.52
N HIS A 152 -9.09 0.73 -10.96
CA HIS A 152 -9.28 0.47 -9.53
C HIS A 152 -8.01 -0.11 -8.91
N GLY A 153 -6.85 0.26 -9.45
CA GLY A 153 -5.55 -0.10 -8.90
C GLY A 153 -4.96 1.06 -8.09
N VAL A 154 -4.50 0.79 -6.88
CA VAL A 154 -3.87 1.77 -5.98
C VAL A 154 -2.42 1.39 -5.73
N ALA A 155 -1.54 2.39 -5.81
CA ALA A 155 -0.15 2.28 -5.38
C ALA A 155 -0.04 2.73 -3.92
N MET A 156 0.29 1.80 -3.02
CA MET A 156 0.56 2.07 -1.61
C MET A 156 2.07 2.03 -1.38
N ILE A 157 2.72 3.17 -1.62
CA ILE A 157 4.17 3.31 -1.54
C ILE A 157 4.48 4.35 -0.44
N PRO A 158 4.69 3.93 0.81
CA PRO A 158 5.05 4.84 1.89
C PRO A 158 6.46 5.42 1.71
N LYS A 159 6.75 6.50 2.45
CA LYS A 159 8.05 7.17 2.45
C LYS A 159 8.57 7.39 3.88
N PRO A 160 9.80 6.97 4.22
CA PRO A 160 10.56 5.95 3.49
C PRO A 160 9.92 4.56 3.58
N THR A 161 9.27 4.25 4.70
CA THR A 161 8.60 2.97 4.97
C THR A 161 7.27 3.22 5.67
N SER A 162 6.42 2.19 5.73
CA SER A 162 5.09 2.30 6.35
C SER A 162 5.10 2.68 7.83
N GLU A 163 6.18 2.38 8.56
CA GLU A 163 6.33 2.79 9.96
C GLU A 163 6.27 4.30 10.13
N SER A 164 6.64 5.12 9.12
CA SER A 164 6.55 6.57 9.23
C SER A 164 5.11 7.03 9.51
N TRP A 165 4.13 6.37 8.88
CA TRP A 165 2.70 6.66 9.08
C TRP A 165 2.25 6.31 10.49
N ILE A 166 2.75 5.20 11.05
CA ILE A 166 2.44 4.79 12.42
C ILE A 166 3.14 5.72 13.42
N ILE A 167 4.42 6.05 13.22
CA ILE A 167 5.16 6.97 14.09
C ILE A 167 4.46 8.32 14.19
N CYS A 168 3.85 8.81 13.11
CA CYS A 168 3.08 10.05 13.14
C CYS A 168 1.97 10.03 14.19
N SER A 169 1.27 8.91 14.39
CA SER A 169 0.16 8.80 15.33
C SER A 169 0.58 8.51 16.77
N VAL A 170 1.79 7.98 17.01
CA VAL A 170 2.23 7.50 18.35
C VAL A 170 3.40 8.28 18.95
N LYS A 171 4.10 9.13 18.18
CA LYS A 171 5.18 9.96 18.72
C LYS A 171 4.68 10.92 19.81
N LYS A 172 5.60 11.46 20.63
CA LYS A 172 5.31 12.36 21.77
C LYS A 172 4.30 13.48 21.46
N ASN A 173 4.34 14.06 20.27
CA ASN A 173 3.35 15.00 19.76
C ASN A 173 2.64 14.39 18.53
N PRO A 174 1.58 13.58 18.73
CA PRO A 174 0.89 12.89 17.65
C PRO A 174 0.38 13.86 16.58
N TYR A 175 0.50 13.48 15.31
CA TYR A 175 -0.01 14.19 14.13
C TYR A 175 0.62 15.56 13.85
N CYS A 176 1.63 15.97 14.61
CA CYS A 176 2.29 17.26 14.42
C CYS A 176 3.61 17.09 13.65
N HIS A 177 3.83 17.87 12.60
CA HIS A 177 5.08 17.86 11.82
C HIS A 177 5.44 16.44 11.33
N CYS A 178 4.51 15.79 10.62
CA CYS A 178 4.71 14.43 10.14
C CYS A 178 5.38 14.34 8.77
N GLN A 179 5.33 15.40 7.95
CA GLN A 179 6.15 15.52 6.74
C GLN A 179 7.65 15.32 7.02
N ASN A 180 8.12 15.76 8.19
CA ASN A 180 9.52 15.58 8.60
C ASN A 180 9.90 14.10 8.74
N LEU A 181 8.97 13.22 9.12
CA LEU A 181 9.25 11.78 9.21
C LEU A 181 9.60 11.20 7.83
N GLU A 182 8.99 11.70 6.75
CA GLU A 182 9.29 11.26 5.39
C GLU A 182 10.62 11.81 4.83
N MET A 183 11.23 12.78 5.53
CA MET A 183 12.53 13.38 5.18
C MET A 183 13.68 12.88 6.06
N ASP A 184 13.42 12.71 7.36
CA ASP A 184 14.46 12.54 8.38
C ASP A 184 14.75 11.07 8.70
N LEU A 185 13.74 10.20 8.56
CA LEU A 185 13.90 8.75 8.75
C LEU A 185 14.79 8.18 7.64
N SER A 186 15.71 7.30 8.04
CA SER A 186 16.52 6.59 7.06
C SER A 186 15.70 5.46 6.44
N GLY A 187 15.70 5.32 5.12
CA GLY A 187 15.05 4.16 4.48
C GLY A 187 15.71 2.80 4.81
N ASN A 188 16.90 2.79 5.41
CA ASN A 188 17.60 1.55 5.78
C ASN A 188 17.94 1.50 7.27
N ASP A 189 17.88 0.31 7.86
CA ASP A 189 18.16 0.02 9.28
C ASP A 189 19.62 0.25 9.72
N ARG A 190 20.52 0.69 8.83
CA ARG A 190 21.95 0.89 9.13
C ARG A 190 22.24 2.13 9.98
N SER A 191 21.30 3.06 10.11
CA SER A 191 21.40 4.19 11.03
C SER A 191 20.61 3.84 12.30
N ALA A 192 21.27 3.27 13.30
CA ALA A 192 20.60 2.70 14.49
C ALA A 192 19.56 3.65 15.12
N GLU A 193 19.82 4.96 15.17
CA GLU A 193 18.91 5.93 15.81
C GLU A 193 17.78 6.44 14.90
N ARG A 194 17.88 6.26 13.58
CA ARG A 194 16.91 6.81 12.59
C ARG A 194 16.21 5.73 11.76
N ALA A 195 16.51 4.47 12.04
CA ALA A 195 15.83 3.32 11.48
C ALA A 195 14.33 3.37 11.88
N PRO A 196 13.39 3.29 10.92
CA PRO A 196 11.96 3.41 11.21
C PRO A 196 11.49 2.43 12.28
N LYS A 197 12.01 1.20 12.28
CA LYS A 197 11.70 0.21 13.31
C LYS A 197 12.15 0.62 14.71
N VAL A 198 13.37 1.11 14.85
CA VAL A 198 13.90 1.57 16.15
C VAL A 198 13.13 2.80 16.65
N VAL A 199 12.83 3.73 15.75
CA VAL A 199 12.09 4.96 16.08
C VAL A 199 10.66 4.62 16.50
N LEU A 200 9.98 3.73 15.77
CA LEU A 200 8.65 3.25 16.14
C LEU A 200 8.69 2.53 17.48
N GLY A 201 9.63 1.61 17.67
CA GLY A 201 9.78 0.87 18.91
C GLY A 201 10.04 1.76 20.12
N ASN A 202 10.79 2.86 19.94
CA ASN A 202 10.99 3.86 20.98
C ASN A 202 9.71 4.65 21.27
N ALA A 203 8.96 5.01 20.23
CA ALA A 203 7.72 5.78 20.37
C ALA A 203 6.64 5.01 21.13
N ILE A 204 6.60 3.68 20.99
CA ILE A 204 5.63 2.79 21.67
C ILE A 204 6.22 2.06 22.88
N ASN A 205 7.49 2.33 23.23
CA ASN A 205 8.22 1.67 24.30
C ASN A 205 8.22 0.13 24.19
N ASN A 206 8.38 -0.39 22.97
CA ASN A 206 8.50 -1.81 22.65
C ASN A 206 9.38 -1.98 21.40
N GLN A 207 10.60 -2.50 21.53
CA GLN A 207 11.52 -2.70 20.39
C GLN A 207 11.21 -3.99 19.59
N ASP A 208 10.48 -4.93 20.19
CA ASP A 208 10.17 -6.24 19.61
C ASP A 208 8.68 -6.34 19.26
N TYR A 209 8.09 -5.23 18.81
CA TYR A 209 6.67 -5.18 18.47
C TYR A 209 6.31 -6.20 17.37
N SER A 210 5.18 -6.84 17.56
CA SER A 210 4.61 -7.85 16.70
C SER A 210 3.66 -7.26 15.65
N ARG A 211 3.14 -8.11 14.76
CA ARG A 211 2.02 -7.74 13.86
C ARG A 211 0.82 -7.26 14.66
N GLU A 212 0.49 -7.99 15.73
CA GLU A 212 -0.66 -7.73 16.61
C GLU A 212 -0.54 -6.36 17.30
N ASP A 213 0.66 -6.00 17.75
CA ASP A 213 0.92 -4.68 18.32
C ASP A 213 0.64 -3.58 17.30
N LEU A 214 1.17 -3.71 16.08
CA LEU A 214 0.92 -2.74 15.01
C LEU A 214 -0.54 -2.67 14.59
N SER A 215 -1.23 -3.80 14.47
CA SER A 215 -2.65 -3.83 14.14
C SER A 215 -3.50 -3.12 15.20
N THR A 216 -3.13 -3.25 16.48
CA THR A 216 -3.76 -2.52 17.58
C THR A 216 -3.55 -1.02 17.42
N LEU A 217 -2.34 -0.57 17.07
CA LEU A 217 -2.08 0.84 16.81
C LEU A 217 -2.93 1.36 15.64
N ILE A 218 -3.00 0.62 14.53
CA ILE A 218 -3.80 1.00 13.35
C ILE A 218 -5.29 1.14 13.70
N ALA A 219 -5.82 0.27 14.57
CA ALA A 219 -7.19 0.36 15.04
C ALA A 219 -7.47 1.71 15.76
N GLU A 220 -6.46 2.32 16.39
CA GLU A 220 -6.55 3.60 17.10
C GLU A 220 -6.16 4.82 16.23
N ILE A 221 -5.51 4.63 15.08
CA ILE A 221 -5.09 5.74 14.21
C ILE A 221 -6.31 6.52 13.68
N ASP A 222 -6.26 7.84 13.79
CA ASP A 222 -7.15 8.74 13.05
C ASP A 222 -6.53 9.07 11.68
N VAL A 223 -7.03 8.39 10.65
CA VAL A 223 -6.54 8.52 9.27
C VAL A 223 -6.76 9.92 8.68
N ASN A 224 -7.69 10.71 9.23
CA ASN A 224 -7.91 12.08 8.78
C ASN A 224 -6.85 13.05 9.32
N ARG A 225 -6.09 12.65 10.34
CA ARG A 225 -5.02 13.48 10.92
C ARG A 225 -3.64 13.19 10.34
N LEU A 226 -3.53 12.23 9.42
CA LEU A 226 -2.28 11.91 8.71
C LEU A 226 -2.07 12.74 7.43
N GLU A 227 -2.87 13.78 7.19
CA GLU A 227 -2.82 14.59 5.95
C GLU A 227 -1.51 15.37 5.77
N ASP A 228 -0.79 15.64 6.86
CA ASP A 228 0.55 16.27 6.84
C ASP A 228 1.65 15.29 6.38
N MET A 229 1.32 14.05 6.02
CA MET A 229 2.24 13.08 5.43
C MET A 229 2.02 12.98 3.91
N PRO A 230 2.93 13.50 3.07
CA PRO A 230 2.73 13.54 1.63
C PRO A 230 2.43 12.18 0.98
N SER A 231 3.18 11.13 1.34
CA SER A 231 2.97 9.79 0.77
C SER A 231 1.63 9.17 1.20
N PHE A 232 1.17 9.43 2.43
CA PHE A 232 -0.14 8.99 2.92
C PHE A 232 -1.28 9.78 2.28
N SER A 233 -1.15 11.11 2.19
CA SER A 233 -2.15 11.98 1.55
C SER A 233 -2.38 11.59 0.09
N GLN A 234 -1.31 11.22 -0.62
CA GLN A 234 -1.38 10.67 -1.97
C GLN A 234 -2.12 9.32 -2.02
N LEU A 235 -1.86 8.40 -1.08
CA LEU A 235 -2.60 7.14 -0.94
C LEU A 235 -4.09 7.37 -0.70
N LYS A 236 -4.43 8.21 0.29
CA LYS A 236 -5.82 8.57 0.64
C LYS A 236 -6.55 9.12 -0.58
N SER A 237 -5.94 10.06 -1.30
CA SER A 237 -6.49 10.64 -2.53
C SER A 237 -6.74 9.60 -3.62
N ASN A 238 -5.81 8.64 -3.79
CA ASN A 238 -5.97 7.56 -4.76
C ASN A 238 -7.13 6.62 -4.40
N ILE A 239 -7.28 6.26 -3.12
CA ILE A 239 -8.40 5.43 -2.65
C ILE A 239 -9.74 6.15 -2.85
N ILE A 240 -9.83 7.43 -2.47
CA ILE A 240 -11.04 8.25 -2.69
C ILE A 240 -11.40 8.29 -4.18
N ALA A 241 -10.41 8.46 -5.07
CA ALA A 241 -10.65 8.45 -6.51
C ALA A 241 -11.18 7.09 -7.01
N VAL A 242 -10.65 5.97 -6.50
CA VAL A 242 -11.16 4.63 -6.83
C VAL A 242 -12.58 4.43 -6.32
N VAL A 243 -12.87 4.81 -5.08
CA VAL A 243 -14.23 4.72 -4.52
C VAL A 243 -15.19 5.55 -5.36
N LYS A 244 -14.84 6.80 -5.70
CA LYS A 244 -15.67 7.64 -6.57
C LYS A 244 -15.91 7.01 -7.93
N ASN A 245 -14.92 6.36 -8.53
CA ASN A 245 -15.06 5.69 -9.82
C ASN A 245 -15.94 4.43 -9.75
N ALA A 246 -15.78 3.62 -8.70
CA ALA A 246 -16.48 2.35 -8.55
C ALA A 246 -17.89 2.50 -7.96
N CYS A 247 -18.13 3.55 -7.17
CA CYS A 247 -19.38 3.80 -6.45
C CYS A 247 -20.16 5.01 -6.97
N GLY A 248 -19.56 5.88 -7.79
CA GLY A 248 -20.19 7.11 -8.30
C GLY A 248 -20.17 8.28 -7.31
N GLU A 249 -20.00 8.00 -6.01
CA GLU A 249 -19.92 8.99 -4.94
C GLU A 249 -18.92 8.56 -3.85
N VAL A 250 -18.60 9.50 -2.96
CA VAL A 250 -17.74 9.30 -1.77
C VAL A 250 -18.39 9.98 -0.59
N ARG A 251 -18.12 9.47 0.62
CA ARG A 251 -18.49 10.17 1.85
C ARG A 251 -17.62 11.42 2.02
N ASN A 252 -18.27 12.53 2.39
CA ASN A 252 -17.60 13.78 2.78
C ASN A 252 -17.05 13.70 4.20
#